data_AF-A0A1X0SCK1-F1
#
_entry.id   AF-A0A1X0SCK1-F1
#
_cell.length_a   1.000
_cell.length_b   1.000
_cell.length_c   1.000
_cell.angle_alpha   90.00
_cell.angle_beta   90.00
_cell.angle_gamma   90.00
#
_symmetry.space_group_name_H-M   'P 1'
#
loop_
_entity.id
_entity.type
_entity.pdbx_description
1 polymer ?
#
loop_
_entity_poly.entity_id
_entity_poly.type
_entity_poly.pdbx_seq_one_letter_code
_entity_poly.pdbx_strand_id
1 'polypeptide(L)'
;MRYDCNRILARSILLDGLTGKALLVNCVEVFGRRRTLDAHRESFRTKNGRSTCTSIPPEGTKYKNVYPTTITDADSTKLVIGTKMFNALVTSSLRLDALFDPEIGPGTASFDLRDSPQAKNTAIFIKESAWKAAVEIAQNNNAASIIPYDLIYQLRQLRTRFHQQSTYFLCRASNETVDNLAARLYTIYTLAEWNNVNDNADYRTTSKLFRTIAINVICGNPRLEK
;
A
#
# COMPACT_ATOMS: atom_id res chain seq x y z
N MET A 1 12.63 6.76 4.14
CA MET A 1 11.57 7.30 3.25
C MET A 1 10.44 6.31 2.97
N ARG A 2 10.69 5.03 2.64
CA ARG A 2 9.59 4.10 2.28
C ARG A 2 8.73 3.69 3.48
N TYR A 3 9.34 3.54 4.65
CA TYR A 3 8.72 3.02 5.86
C TYR A 3 7.94 4.11 6.61
N ASP A 4 8.54 5.30 6.75
CA ASP A 4 7.91 6.51 7.28
C ASP A 4 6.71 6.94 6.45
N CYS A 5 6.81 6.96 5.11
CA CYS A 5 5.68 7.31 4.25
C CYS A 5 4.51 6.31 4.38
N ASN A 6 4.81 5.01 4.49
CA ASN A 6 3.79 4.00 4.80
C ASN A 6 3.12 4.27 6.15
N ARG A 7 3.92 4.58 7.18
CA ARG A 7 3.43 4.82 8.53
C ARG A 7 2.49 6.04 8.59
N ILE A 8 2.79 7.09 7.84
CA ILE A 8 1.96 8.31 7.73
C ILE A 8 0.61 8.02 7.05
N LEU A 9 0.64 7.25 5.96
CA LEU A 9 -0.53 7.06 5.10
C LEU A 9 -1.46 5.96 5.62
N ALA A 10 -0.94 4.97 6.34
CA ALA A 10 -1.79 4.05 7.10
C ALA A 10 -2.56 4.84 8.15
N ARG A 11 -3.90 4.67 8.18
CA ARG A 11 -4.83 5.44 9.03
C ARG A 11 -5.03 6.91 8.62
N SER A 12 -4.60 7.31 7.42
CA SER A 12 -5.00 8.60 6.88
C SER A 12 -6.51 8.60 6.53
N ILE A 13 -7.12 9.77 6.58
CA ILE A 13 -8.48 9.98 6.08
C ILE A 13 -8.38 10.80 4.79
N LEU A 14 -9.02 10.31 3.74
CA LEU A 14 -9.20 11.03 2.49
C LEU A 14 -10.60 11.63 2.48
N LEU A 15 -10.70 12.94 2.32
CA LEU A 15 -11.96 13.67 2.22
C LEU A 15 -12.04 14.29 0.83
N ASP A 16 -13.01 13.86 0.04
CA ASP A 16 -13.35 14.55 -1.20
C ASP A 16 -14.00 15.89 -0.83
N GLY A 17 -13.27 16.99 -1.09
CA GLY A 17 -13.72 18.34 -0.76
C GLY A 17 -14.92 18.82 -1.58
N LEU A 18 -15.26 18.16 -2.68
CA LEU A 18 -16.41 18.52 -3.52
C LEU A 18 -17.66 17.75 -3.14
N THR A 19 -17.55 16.44 -2.85
CA THR A 19 -18.70 15.59 -2.54
C THR A 19 -18.93 15.37 -1.04
N GLY A 20 -17.95 15.69 -0.19
CA GLY A 20 -18.00 15.42 1.24
C GLY A 20 -17.76 13.95 1.61
N LYS A 21 -17.51 13.07 0.64
CA LYS A 21 -17.22 11.66 0.90
C LYS A 21 -15.92 11.51 1.68
N ALA A 22 -15.92 10.64 2.68
CA ALA A 22 -14.79 10.41 3.56
C ALA A 22 -14.40 8.93 3.59
N LEU A 23 -13.11 8.66 3.44
CA LEU A 23 -12.56 7.31 3.40
C LEU A 23 -11.41 7.19 4.41
N LEU A 24 -11.51 6.21 5.31
CA LEU A 24 -10.40 5.77 6.15
C LEU A 24 -9.52 4.80 5.37
N VAL A 25 -8.22 5.06 5.32
CA VAL A 25 -7.21 4.15 4.76
C VAL A 25 -6.80 3.13 5.83
N ASN A 26 -7.24 1.88 5.67
CA ASN A 26 -6.92 0.80 6.60
C ASN A 26 -5.56 0.18 6.33
N CYS A 27 -5.25 -0.07 5.06
CA CYS A 27 -4.00 -0.68 4.65
C CYS A 27 -3.46 0.01 3.39
N VAL A 28 -2.15 0.21 3.35
CA VAL A 28 -1.46 0.87 2.24
C VAL A 28 -0.17 0.14 1.90
N GLU A 29 0.18 0.14 0.61
CA GLU A 29 1.42 -0.41 0.09
C GLU A 29 2.16 0.65 -0.73
N VAL A 30 3.40 0.96 -0.36
CA VAL A 30 4.23 1.95 -1.07
C VAL A 30 5.09 1.28 -2.14
N PHE A 31 5.13 1.92 -3.31
CA PHE A 31 5.90 1.52 -4.47
C PHE A 31 6.82 2.65 -4.93
N GLY A 32 8.07 2.33 -5.22
CA GLY A 32 8.99 3.29 -5.85
C GLY A 32 8.60 3.57 -7.30
N ARG A 33 8.83 4.80 -7.79
CA ARG A 33 8.47 5.16 -9.19
C ARG A 33 9.50 4.78 -10.26
N ARG A 34 10.73 4.43 -9.88
CA ARG A 34 11.83 4.16 -10.84
C ARG A 34 12.12 2.67 -10.93
N ARG A 35 12.50 2.20 -12.13
CA ARG A 35 12.81 0.77 -12.38
C ARG A 35 13.90 0.24 -11.48
N THR A 36 14.90 1.07 -11.24
CA THR A 36 16.08 0.76 -10.44
C THR A 36 15.76 0.70 -8.94
N LEU A 37 14.66 1.30 -8.51
CA LEU A 37 14.24 1.33 -7.11
C LEU A 37 13.19 0.26 -6.79
N ASP A 38 12.26 0.05 -7.71
CA ASP A 38 11.15 -0.89 -7.50
C ASP A 38 10.80 -1.62 -8.79
N ALA A 39 10.86 -2.94 -8.73
CA ALA A 39 10.40 -3.78 -9.82
C ALA A 39 8.89 -3.63 -10.01
N HIS A 40 8.11 -3.27 -9.00
CA HIS A 40 6.64 -3.20 -9.06
C HIS A 40 6.09 -1.80 -9.32
N ARG A 41 6.92 -0.87 -9.78
CA ARG A 41 6.50 0.50 -10.10
C ARG A 41 5.33 0.56 -11.09
N GLU A 42 4.59 1.66 -11.01
CA GLU A 42 3.65 2.07 -12.05
C GLU A 42 4.32 2.15 -13.43
N SER A 43 3.67 1.60 -14.46
CA SER A 43 4.17 1.59 -15.83
C SER A 43 3.50 2.68 -16.66
N PHE A 44 4.25 3.71 -17.05
CA PHE A 44 3.77 4.82 -17.88
C PHE A 44 3.75 4.50 -19.39
N ARG A 45 3.50 3.24 -19.76
CA ARG A 45 3.46 2.85 -21.16
C ARG A 45 2.19 3.40 -21.80
N THR A 46 2.33 4.05 -22.94
CA THR A 46 1.24 4.39 -23.84
C THR A 46 0.70 3.09 -24.46
N LYS A 47 -0.59 2.81 -24.33
CA LYS A 47 -1.26 1.73 -25.06
C LYS A 47 -2.10 2.35 -26.17
N ASN A 48 -1.85 1.97 -27.42
CA ASN A 48 -2.63 2.38 -28.60
C ASN A 48 -2.83 3.91 -28.71
N GLY A 49 -1.78 4.70 -28.47
CA GLY A 49 -1.84 6.16 -28.57
C GLY A 49 -2.65 6.88 -27.48
N ARG A 50 -3.30 6.15 -26.56
CA ARG A 50 -3.99 6.73 -25.40
C ARG A 50 -3.05 6.78 -24.20
N SER A 51 -2.97 7.94 -23.58
CA SER A 51 -2.29 8.12 -22.29
C SER A 51 -2.98 7.23 -21.25
N THR A 52 -2.20 6.41 -20.56
CA THR A 52 -2.73 5.61 -19.45
C THR A 52 -3.02 6.51 -18.25
N CYS A 53 -4.11 6.23 -17.53
CA CYS A 53 -4.39 6.92 -16.26
C CYS A 53 -3.19 6.73 -15.33
N THR A 54 -2.63 7.84 -14.84
CA THR A 54 -1.42 7.82 -14.03
C THR A 54 -1.63 8.51 -12.68
N SER A 55 -0.88 8.06 -11.67
CA SER A 55 -0.84 8.74 -10.37
C SER A 55 0.20 9.86 -10.32
N ILE A 56 0.86 10.21 -11.43
CA ILE A 56 1.81 11.35 -11.43
C ILE A 56 1.05 12.62 -11.05
N PRO A 57 1.51 13.37 -10.03
CA PRO A 57 0.82 14.60 -9.63
C PRO A 57 0.80 15.63 -10.76
N PRO A 58 -0.40 16.09 -11.19
CA PRO A 58 -0.54 17.20 -12.11
C PRO A 58 -0.33 18.54 -11.39
N GLU A 59 -0.30 19.62 -12.16
CA GLU A 59 -0.29 20.98 -11.60
C GLU A 59 -1.63 21.34 -10.96
N GLY A 60 -1.58 22.24 -9.97
CA GLY A 60 -2.77 22.72 -9.26
C GLY A 60 -3.42 21.70 -8.33
N THR A 61 -2.64 20.75 -7.80
CA THR A 61 -3.07 19.85 -6.71
C THR A 61 -3.12 20.60 -5.37
N LYS A 62 -4.07 20.27 -4.49
CA LYS A 62 -4.21 20.88 -3.15
C LYS A 62 -2.91 20.86 -2.36
N TYR A 63 -2.17 19.76 -2.44
CA TYR A 63 -0.85 19.62 -1.86
C TYR A 63 0.18 19.48 -2.97
N LYS A 64 1.20 20.35 -2.97
CA LYS A 64 2.25 20.35 -3.99
C LYS A 64 2.87 18.96 -4.11
N ASN A 65 2.92 18.44 -5.34
CA ASN A 65 3.52 17.14 -5.67
C ASN A 65 2.86 15.92 -5.01
N VAL A 66 1.60 16.03 -4.56
CA VAL A 66 0.82 14.92 -4.01
C VAL A 66 -0.55 14.88 -4.70
N TYR A 67 -0.98 13.69 -5.11
CA TYR A 67 -2.19 13.51 -5.90
C TYR A 67 -2.88 12.17 -5.57
N PRO A 68 -3.89 12.19 -4.69
CA PRO A 68 -4.84 11.10 -4.56
C PRO A 68 -5.63 10.96 -5.86
N THR A 69 -5.66 9.78 -6.44
CA THR A 69 -6.40 9.51 -7.67
C THR A 69 -6.82 8.06 -7.74
N THR A 70 -7.76 7.78 -8.63
CA THR A 70 -8.21 6.43 -8.93
C THR A 70 -7.69 5.99 -10.30
N ILE A 71 -6.96 4.87 -10.33
CA ILE A 71 -6.45 4.25 -11.56
C ILE A 71 -7.28 3.01 -11.85
N THR A 72 -7.87 2.93 -13.03
CA THR A 72 -8.56 1.72 -13.49
C THR A 72 -7.66 0.94 -14.45
N ASP A 73 -7.47 -0.35 -14.17
CA ASP A 73 -6.88 -1.30 -15.10
C ASP A 73 -7.86 -2.44 -15.40
N ALA A 74 -7.39 -3.47 -16.11
CA ALA A 74 -8.23 -4.61 -16.50
C ALA A 74 -8.72 -5.42 -15.29
N ASP A 75 -8.02 -5.35 -14.16
CA ASP A 75 -8.28 -6.19 -12.99
C ASP A 75 -9.16 -5.47 -11.97
N SER A 76 -9.00 -4.14 -11.81
CA SER A 76 -9.73 -3.37 -10.78
C SER A 76 -9.59 -1.85 -10.93
N THR A 77 -10.46 -1.15 -10.21
CA THR A 77 -10.37 0.28 -9.92
C THR A 77 -9.60 0.49 -8.62
N LYS A 78 -8.42 1.10 -8.68
CA LYS A 78 -7.46 1.17 -7.57
C LYS A 78 -7.30 2.59 -7.08
N LEU A 79 -7.45 2.80 -5.77
CA LEU A 79 -7.17 4.10 -5.15
C LEU A 79 -5.67 4.22 -4.84
N VAL A 80 -5.05 5.29 -5.34
CA VAL A 80 -3.60 5.52 -5.24
C VAL A 80 -3.30 6.94 -4.81
N ILE A 81 -2.44 7.10 -3.81
CA ILE A 81 -1.85 8.39 -3.45
C ILE A 81 -0.52 8.51 -4.16
N GLY A 82 -0.50 9.28 -5.25
CA GLY A 82 0.69 9.52 -6.04
C GLY A 82 1.53 10.67 -5.50
N THR A 83 2.85 10.48 -5.43
CA THR A 83 3.81 11.58 -5.22
C THR A 83 4.81 11.63 -6.38
N LYS A 84 5.80 12.52 -6.38
CA LYS A 84 6.88 12.50 -7.38
C LYS A 84 7.89 11.37 -7.15
N MET A 85 7.99 10.83 -5.93
CA MET A 85 9.01 9.84 -5.55
C MET A 85 8.47 8.42 -5.45
N PHE A 86 7.22 8.27 -4.98
CA PHE A 86 6.57 6.98 -4.79
C PHE A 86 5.08 7.10 -5.13
N ASN A 87 4.41 5.96 -5.16
CA ASN A 87 2.95 5.88 -5.15
C ASN A 87 2.53 4.92 -4.04
N ALA A 88 1.45 5.25 -3.35
CA ALA A 88 0.91 4.45 -2.26
C ALA A 88 -0.43 3.88 -2.70
N LEU A 89 -0.51 2.56 -2.87
CA LEU A 89 -1.73 1.85 -3.22
C LEU A 89 -2.52 1.57 -1.95
N VAL A 90 -3.77 2.00 -1.91
CA VAL A 90 -4.69 1.61 -0.84
C VAL A 90 -5.14 0.17 -1.10
N THR A 91 -4.89 -0.72 -0.15
CA THR A 91 -5.24 -2.15 -0.24
C THR A 91 -6.28 -2.56 0.80
N SER A 92 -6.69 -1.64 1.65
CA SER A 92 -7.94 -1.74 2.40
C SER A 92 -8.41 -0.36 2.82
N SER A 93 -9.71 -0.15 2.79
CA SER A 93 -10.33 1.11 3.17
C SER A 93 -11.74 0.91 3.73
N LEU A 94 -12.25 1.94 4.39
CA LEU A 94 -13.60 1.97 4.96
C LEU A 94 -14.22 3.35 4.74
N ARG A 95 -15.45 3.41 4.24
CA ARG A 95 -16.19 4.69 4.14
C ARG A 95 -16.62 5.14 5.53
N LEU A 96 -16.37 6.41 5.83
CA LEU A 96 -16.72 7.03 7.12
C LEU A 96 -18.05 7.79 7.03
N ASP A 97 -18.43 8.23 5.83
CA ASP A 97 -19.64 9.01 5.60
C ASP A 97 -20.86 8.15 5.24
N ALA A 98 -20.67 6.85 5.01
CA ALA A 98 -21.73 5.92 4.65
C ALA A 98 -21.46 4.51 5.22
N LEU A 99 -22.53 3.77 5.51
CA LEU A 99 -22.48 2.38 5.97
C LEU A 99 -22.17 1.45 4.79
N PHE A 100 -20.88 1.21 4.55
CA PHE A 100 -20.39 0.17 3.64
C PHE A 100 -19.49 -0.79 4.40
N ASP A 101 -19.47 -2.05 3.95
CA ASP A 101 -18.45 -2.98 4.39
C ASP A 101 -17.05 -2.48 3.98
N PRO A 102 -16.00 -2.80 4.76
CA PRO A 102 -14.64 -2.46 4.39
C PRO A 102 -14.28 -3.07 3.03
N GLU A 103 -13.66 -2.26 2.16
CA GLU A 103 -13.08 -2.77 0.92
C GLU A 103 -11.72 -3.40 1.22
N ILE A 104 -11.50 -4.59 0.68
CA ILE A 104 -10.35 -5.44 0.95
C ILE A 104 -9.68 -5.82 -0.37
N GLY A 105 -8.38 -5.61 -0.45
CA GLY A 105 -7.59 -5.79 -1.66
C GLY A 105 -7.39 -4.46 -2.41
N PRO A 106 -6.77 -4.52 -3.60
CA PRO A 106 -6.40 -3.30 -4.33
C PRO A 106 -7.59 -2.56 -4.95
N GLY A 107 -8.78 -3.16 -4.96
CA GLY A 107 -9.99 -2.55 -5.51
C GLY A 107 -10.63 -1.58 -4.52
N THR A 108 -11.00 -0.39 -5.00
CA THR A 108 -11.76 0.62 -4.25
C THR A 108 -12.82 1.20 -5.19
N ALA A 109 -14.02 0.63 -5.14
CA ALA A 109 -15.16 1.05 -5.95
C ALA A 109 -16.00 2.12 -5.23
N SER A 110 -16.00 2.10 -3.90
CA SER A 110 -16.85 3.01 -3.11
C SER A 110 -16.35 4.47 -3.10
N PHE A 111 -15.08 4.71 -3.42
CA PHE A 111 -14.46 6.04 -3.38
C PHE A 111 -13.65 6.30 -4.64
N ASP A 112 -14.29 7.00 -5.59
CA ASP A 112 -13.77 7.22 -6.93
C ASP A 112 -13.28 8.67 -7.10
N LEU A 113 -11.99 8.81 -7.40
CA LEU A 113 -11.32 10.08 -7.67
C LEU A 113 -10.80 10.14 -9.12
N ARG A 114 -11.50 9.54 -10.09
CA ARG A 114 -11.15 9.69 -11.51
C ARG A 114 -11.37 11.11 -12.02
N ASP A 115 -12.33 11.82 -11.43
CA ASP A 115 -12.60 13.20 -11.80
C ASP A 115 -11.51 14.14 -11.27
N SER A 116 -10.85 14.86 -12.19
CA SER A 116 -9.65 15.67 -11.90
C SER A 116 -9.90 16.74 -10.82
N PRO A 117 -11.01 17.48 -10.80
CA PRO A 117 -11.32 18.41 -9.71
C PRO A 117 -11.49 17.73 -8.35
N GLN A 118 -12.12 16.55 -8.26
CA GLN A 118 -12.27 15.81 -7.00
C GLN A 118 -10.89 15.38 -6.48
N ALA A 119 -10.10 14.75 -7.35
CA ALA A 119 -8.74 14.31 -7.05
C ALA A 119 -7.84 15.47 -6.60
N LYS A 120 -7.88 16.61 -7.30
CA LYS A 120 -7.08 17.80 -6.97
C LYS A 120 -7.49 18.45 -5.66
N ASN A 121 -8.76 18.38 -5.25
CA ASN A 121 -9.29 19.02 -4.04
C ASN A 121 -9.36 18.09 -2.82
N THR A 122 -9.08 16.80 -2.99
CA THR A 122 -9.10 15.81 -1.91
C THR A 122 -8.13 16.21 -0.80
N ALA A 123 -8.66 16.35 0.42
CA ALA A 123 -7.86 16.58 1.61
C ALA A 123 -7.39 15.23 2.17
N ILE A 124 -6.14 15.20 2.64
CA ILE A 124 -5.53 14.07 3.33
C ILE A 124 -5.33 14.51 4.77
N PHE A 125 -5.99 13.85 5.71
CA PHE A 125 -5.79 14.05 7.14
C PHE A 125 -4.90 12.94 7.68
N ILE A 126 -3.87 13.34 8.42
CA ILE A 126 -2.88 12.45 9.01
C ILE A 126 -3.08 12.46 10.52
N LYS A 127 -3.12 11.29 11.14
CA LYS A 127 -3.16 11.17 12.61
C LYS A 127 -1.83 11.65 13.18
N GLU A 128 -1.89 12.52 14.18
CA GLU A 128 -0.68 13.08 14.82
C GLU A 128 0.28 12.00 15.35
N SER A 129 -0.24 10.92 15.95
CA SER A 129 0.58 9.81 16.42
C SER A 129 1.29 9.05 15.29
N ALA A 130 0.66 8.95 14.11
CA ALA A 130 1.26 8.34 12.93
C ALA A 130 2.37 9.23 12.36
N TRP A 131 2.17 10.55 12.37
CA TRP A 131 3.21 11.52 12.02
C TRP A 131 4.43 11.41 12.94
N LYS A 132 4.23 11.43 14.27
CA LYS A 132 5.31 11.27 15.26
C LYS A 132 6.11 9.98 15.04
N ALA A 133 5.44 8.84 14.92
CA ALA A 133 6.10 7.56 14.66
C ALA A 133 6.87 7.55 13.32
N ALA A 134 6.34 8.22 12.28
CA ALA A 134 7.03 8.30 11.01
C ALA A 134 8.27 9.19 11.05
N VAL A 135 8.25 10.28 11.84
CA VAL A 135 9.43 11.13 12.06
C VAL A 135 10.55 10.32 12.73
N GLU A 136 10.23 9.51 13.73
CA GLU A 136 11.20 8.61 14.37
C GLU A 136 11.82 7.63 13.36
N ILE A 137 11.00 6.99 12.52
CA ILE A 137 11.47 6.10 11.44
C ILE A 137 12.35 6.86 10.44
N ALA A 138 11.97 8.09 10.09
CA ALA A 138 12.71 8.91 9.12
C ALA A 138 14.09 9.36 9.65
N GLN A 139 14.22 9.55 10.97
CA GLN A 139 15.48 9.88 11.63
C GLN A 139 16.40 8.65 11.79
N ASN A 140 15.84 7.44 11.75
CA ASN A 140 16.61 6.21 11.81
C ASN A 140 17.15 5.83 10.42
N ASN A 141 18.43 6.13 10.17
CA ASN A 141 19.12 5.76 8.92
C ASN A 141 19.23 4.24 8.69
N ASN A 142 19.05 3.43 9.74
CA ASN A 142 19.07 1.96 9.69
C ASN A 142 17.65 1.36 9.70
N ALA A 143 16.60 2.17 9.50
CA ALA A 143 15.25 1.64 9.44
C ALA A 143 15.14 0.60 8.31
N ALA A 144 14.83 -0.65 8.67
CA ALA A 144 14.63 -1.76 7.75
C ALA A 144 13.16 -2.21 7.63
N SER A 145 12.29 -1.72 8.52
CA SER A 145 10.87 -2.06 8.59
C SER A 145 10.04 -0.87 9.10
N ILE A 146 8.71 -0.98 9.02
CA ILE A 146 7.75 0.00 9.58
C ILE A 146 7.56 -0.23 11.07
N ILE A 147 7.50 -1.50 11.48
CA ILE A 147 7.43 -1.95 12.87
C ILE A 147 8.41 -3.11 13.08
N PRO A 148 8.93 -3.32 14.30
CA PRO A 148 9.97 -4.33 14.54
C PRO A 148 9.43 -5.76 14.62
N TYR A 149 8.11 -5.94 14.68
CA TYR A 149 7.43 -7.24 14.75
C TYR A 149 6.64 -7.52 13.46
N ASP A 150 6.18 -8.77 13.31
CA ASP A 150 5.32 -9.20 12.21
C ASP A 150 5.83 -8.80 10.82
N LEU A 151 7.15 -8.92 10.60
CA LEU A 151 7.82 -8.48 9.38
C LEU A 151 7.16 -9.06 8.11
N ILE A 152 6.75 -10.32 8.16
CA ILE A 152 6.10 -10.98 7.01
C ILE A 152 4.75 -10.34 6.65
N TYR A 153 4.03 -9.75 7.59
CA TYR A 153 2.80 -9.00 7.33
C TYR A 153 3.05 -7.62 6.70
N GLN A 154 4.29 -7.12 6.78
CA GLN A 154 4.71 -5.89 6.11
C GLN A 154 5.14 -6.12 4.66
N LEU A 155 5.12 -7.37 4.18
CA LEU A 155 5.33 -7.67 2.76
C LEU A 155 4.08 -7.32 1.94
N ARG A 156 4.31 -6.73 0.77
CA ARG A 156 3.26 -6.30 -0.16
C ARG A 156 2.53 -7.50 -0.78
N GLN A 157 1.27 -7.30 -1.17
CA GLN A 157 0.49 -8.32 -1.87
C GLN A 157 0.89 -8.42 -3.35
N LEU A 158 1.94 -9.19 -3.61
CA LEU A 158 2.54 -9.33 -4.93
C LEU A 158 2.29 -10.72 -5.52
N ARG A 159 2.16 -10.78 -6.84
CA ARG A 159 1.92 -12.02 -7.61
C ARG A 159 3.02 -12.35 -8.62
N THR A 160 4.01 -11.47 -8.77
CA THR A 160 5.04 -11.60 -9.82
C THR A 160 6.40 -11.14 -9.32
N ARG A 161 7.44 -11.33 -10.14
CA ARG A 161 8.81 -10.80 -9.92
C ARG A 161 9.42 -11.21 -8.57
N PHE A 162 9.09 -12.40 -8.07
CA PHE A 162 9.68 -12.94 -6.83
C PHE A 162 11.21 -13.09 -6.90
N HIS A 163 11.80 -13.18 -8.09
CA HIS A 163 13.25 -13.14 -8.27
C HIS A 163 13.89 -11.75 -8.03
N GLN A 164 13.10 -10.68 -7.85
CA GLN A 164 13.59 -9.32 -7.62
C GLN A 164 13.62 -8.98 -6.12
N GLN A 165 14.74 -8.46 -5.63
CA GLN A 165 14.90 -8.08 -4.22
C GLN A 165 13.83 -7.09 -3.74
N SER A 166 13.41 -6.14 -4.58
CA SER A 166 12.38 -5.16 -4.21
C SER A 166 11.02 -5.76 -3.85
N THR A 167 10.74 -7.00 -4.28
CA THR A 167 9.52 -7.74 -3.89
C THR A 167 9.46 -7.96 -2.39
N TYR A 168 10.61 -8.08 -1.73
CA TYR A 168 10.73 -8.39 -0.31
C TYR A 168 10.89 -7.15 0.59
N PHE A 169 10.66 -5.94 0.05
CA PHE A 169 10.65 -4.74 0.87
C PHE A 169 9.41 -4.72 1.78
N LEU A 170 9.64 -4.43 3.07
CA LEU A 170 8.64 -4.36 4.13
C LEU A 170 7.84 -3.05 4.05
N CYS A 171 7.14 -2.87 2.92
CA CYS A 171 6.50 -1.62 2.51
C CYS A 171 4.97 -1.68 2.55
N ARG A 172 4.39 -2.52 3.40
CA ARG A 172 2.95 -2.58 3.66
C ARG A 172 2.69 -2.18 5.11
N ALA A 173 1.80 -1.22 5.31
CA ALA A 173 1.36 -0.78 6.63
C ALA A 173 -0.14 -0.94 6.78
N SER A 174 -0.56 -1.36 7.98
CA SER A 174 -1.95 -1.43 8.40
C SER A 174 -2.18 -0.46 9.57
N ASN A 175 -3.41 0.02 9.71
CA ASN A 175 -3.80 0.83 10.86
C ASN A 175 -3.99 -0.05 12.11
N GLU A 176 -3.92 0.56 13.29
CA GLU A 176 -3.98 -0.16 14.58
C GLU A 176 -5.25 -1.01 14.74
N THR A 177 -6.37 -0.59 14.12
CA THR A 177 -7.65 -1.33 14.20
C THR A 177 -7.64 -2.63 13.40
N VAL A 178 -6.91 -2.68 12.30
CA VAL A 178 -6.73 -3.90 11.49
C VAL A 178 -5.37 -4.55 11.70
N ASP A 179 -4.59 -4.07 12.67
CA ASP A 179 -3.26 -4.59 13.04
C ASP A 179 -3.36 -5.69 14.11
N ASN A 180 -4.36 -6.56 13.99
CA ASN A 180 -4.52 -7.76 14.80
C ASN A 180 -4.68 -9.00 13.91
N LEU A 181 -4.30 -10.17 14.40
CA LEU A 181 -4.28 -11.40 13.60
C LEU A 181 -5.63 -11.76 12.97
N ALA A 182 -6.75 -11.36 13.59
CA ALA A 182 -8.09 -11.65 13.08
C ALA A 182 -8.54 -10.70 11.96
N ALA A 183 -8.03 -9.47 11.93
CA ALA A 183 -8.42 -8.43 10.97
C ALA A 183 -7.35 -8.14 9.90
N ARG A 184 -6.13 -8.64 10.07
CA ARG A 184 -5.06 -8.45 9.09
C ARG A 184 -5.36 -9.19 7.80
N LEU A 185 -5.19 -8.47 6.71
CA LEU A 185 -5.33 -9.03 5.38
C LEU A 185 -4.22 -10.02 5.04
N TYR A 186 -4.62 -11.20 4.55
CA TYR A 186 -3.71 -12.23 4.10
C TYR A 186 -3.03 -11.87 2.77
N THR A 187 -1.77 -12.25 2.65
CA THR A 187 -0.99 -12.20 1.41
C THR A 187 -0.50 -13.59 1.07
N ILE A 188 0.17 -13.75 -0.08
CA ILE A 188 0.83 -15.01 -0.43
C ILE A 188 1.82 -15.48 0.65
N TYR A 189 2.36 -14.58 1.47
CA TYR A 189 3.31 -14.90 2.54
C TYR A 189 2.65 -15.27 3.87
N THR A 190 1.37 -14.92 4.07
CA THR A 190 0.69 -15.07 5.37
C THR A 190 -0.55 -15.96 5.30
N LEU A 191 -1.02 -16.32 4.10
CA LEU A 191 -2.20 -17.15 3.90
C LEU A 191 -2.10 -18.52 4.58
N ALA A 192 -0.89 -19.05 4.81
CA ALA A 192 -0.67 -20.28 5.57
C ALA A 192 -1.19 -20.22 7.02
N GLU A 193 -1.34 -19.02 7.60
CA GLU A 193 -1.85 -18.79 8.97
C GLU A 193 -3.38 -18.73 9.03
N TRP A 194 -4.07 -18.91 7.90
CA TRP A 194 -5.51 -18.94 7.91
C TRP A 194 -6.00 -20.21 8.62
N ASN A 195 -6.60 -20.04 9.80
CA ASN A 195 -7.08 -21.10 10.69
C ASN A 195 -8.19 -22.00 10.11
N ASN A 196 -8.80 -21.65 8.97
CA ASN A 196 -9.80 -22.50 8.33
C ASN A 196 -9.16 -23.33 7.21
N VAL A 197 -9.45 -24.63 7.25
CA VAL A 197 -9.19 -25.66 6.22
C VAL A 197 -7.88 -26.46 6.38
N ASN A 198 -8.04 -27.77 6.12
CA ASN A 198 -7.06 -28.83 5.85
C ASN A 198 -5.60 -28.38 5.75
N ASP A 199 -4.74 -28.93 6.63
CA ASP A 199 -3.30 -28.67 6.64
C ASP A 199 -2.58 -28.98 5.33
N ASN A 200 -3.18 -29.83 4.49
CA ASN A 200 -2.64 -30.24 3.19
C ASN A 200 -3.19 -29.43 2.01
N ALA A 201 -3.86 -28.29 2.25
CA ALA A 201 -4.36 -27.46 1.16
C ALA A 201 -3.21 -26.82 0.34
N ASP A 202 -3.33 -26.84 -0.98
CA ASP A 202 -2.30 -26.32 -1.91
C ASP A 202 -1.92 -24.86 -1.64
N TYR A 203 -2.90 -24.03 -1.28
CA TYR A 203 -2.67 -22.62 -0.94
C TYR A 203 -1.75 -22.47 0.28
N ARG A 204 -1.85 -23.39 1.26
CA ARG A 204 -1.08 -23.36 2.50
C ARG A 204 0.36 -23.80 2.22
N THR A 205 0.56 -24.86 1.44
CA THR A 205 1.88 -25.32 0.99
C THR A 205 2.59 -24.23 0.19
N THR A 206 1.89 -23.61 -0.76
CA THR A 206 2.41 -22.52 -1.58
C THR A 206 2.80 -21.32 -0.70
N SER A 207 1.93 -20.93 0.23
CA SER A 207 2.18 -19.80 1.12
C SER A 207 3.38 -20.05 2.04
N LYS A 208 3.52 -21.26 2.58
CA LYS A 208 4.71 -21.68 3.37
C LYS A 208 5.99 -21.56 2.54
N LEU A 209 5.98 -22.03 1.29
CA LEU A 209 7.14 -21.90 0.40
C LEU A 209 7.55 -20.43 0.18
N PHE A 210 6.59 -19.57 -0.21
CA PHE A 210 6.87 -18.15 -0.43
C PHE A 210 7.31 -17.43 0.84
N ARG A 211 6.74 -17.79 1.99
CA ARG A 211 7.19 -17.30 3.30
C ARG A 211 8.63 -17.69 3.58
N THR A 212 9.00 -18.96 3.41
CA THR A 212 10.37 -19.44 3.64
C THR A 212 11.37 -18.70 2.76
N ILE A 213 11.05 -18.52 1.47
CA ILE A 213 11.87 -17.73 0.56
C ILE A 213 12.00 -16.29 1.07
N ALA A 214 10.89 -15.65 1.46
CA ALA A 214 10.91 -14.28 1.96
C ALA A 214 11.77 -14.13 3.22
N ILE A 215 11.63 -15.03 4.20
CA ILE A 215 12.46 -15.04 5.41
C ILE A 215 13.94 -15.15 5.04
N ASN A 216 14.31 -16.08 4.17
CA ASN A 216 15.69 -16.24 3.75
C ASN A 216 16.25 -15.02 3.01
N VAL A 217 15.42 -14.30 2.24
CA VAL A 217 15.85 -13.06 1.57
C VAL A 217 15.95 -11.89 2.55
N ILE A 218 15.07 -11.83 3.55
CA ILE A 218 15.09 -10.76 4.56
C ILE A 218 16.30 -10.95 5.50
N CYS A 219 16.47 -12.15 6.07
CA CYS A 219 17.58 -12.48 6.97
C CYS A 219 18.91 -12.61 6.22
N GLY A 220 18.94 -13.27 5.06
CA GLY A 220 20.18 -13.41 4.27
C GLY A 220 20.72 -12.11 3.67
N ASN A 221 20.07 -10.97 3.91
CA ASN A 221 20.47 -9.68 3.40
C ASN A 221 21.07 -8.82 4.53
N PRO A 222 22.39 -8.62 4.59
CA PRO A 222 23.05 -7.85 5.65
C PRO A 222 22.68 -6.35 5.67
N ARG A 223 21.86 -5.87 4.71
CA ARG A 223 21.25 -4.53 4.70
C ARG A 223 19.86 -4.47 5.35
N LEU A 224 19.28 -5.61 5.74
CA LEU A 224 18.02 -5.70 6.48
C LEU A 224 18.22 -6.24 7.92
N GLU A 225 19.39 -6.81 8.22
CA GLU A 225 19.79 -7.30 9.56
C GLU A 225 20.57 -6.28 10.42
N LYS A 226 20.55 -4.97 10.10
CA LYS A 226 21.26 -3.95 10.89
C LYS A 226 20.47 -2.67 11.03
#